data_AF-A0A2V5NK45-F1
#
_entry.id   AF-A0A2V5NK45-F1
#
_cell.length_a   1.000
_cell.length_b   1.000
_cell.length_c   1.000
_cell.angle_alpha   90.00
_cell.angle_beta   90.00
_cell.angle_gamma   90.00
#
_symmetry.space_group_name_H-M   'P 1'
#
loop_
_entity.id
_entity.type
_entity.pdbx_description
1 polymer ?
#
loop_
_entity_poly.entity_id
_entity_poly.type
_entity_poly.pdbx_seq_one_letter_code
_entity_poly.pdbx_strand_id
1 'polypeptide(L)'
;MLLTSCGKKGPDGEKKTAQKSEDDFLDKDAKPDERKYLLAAKPFFIAIANRKYPDAYALLSTHARARMSFNQFTPAEEQATFQQYESNPYTNVTAEQFAYLMQYVEAARGAPRAPKMLSVFSTDPDVLNRRSREQFGAMDSMFAIGAMPDWIPAAIRRASLRGQIHTELSPQELERVAAQQGVTVEALRKSEDFDPYFNLKVILVEENGLLKVGYFEFLLPSMMD
;
A
#
# COMPACT_ATOMS: atom_id res chain seq x y z
N MET A 1 41.54 41.53 -40.65
CA MET A 1 42.09 41.14 -39.34
C MET A 1 41.58 39.76 -39.00
N LEU A 2 42.48 38.77 -39.00
CA LEU A 2 42.26 37.47 -38.36
C LEU A 2 42.37 37.64 -36.85
N LEU A 3 41.48 36.97 -36.10
CA LEU A 3 41.81 36.39 -34.79
C LEU A 3 41.00 35.08 -34.63
N THR A 4 41.70 33.97 -34.77
CA THR A 4 41.34 32.61 -34.35
C THR A 4 41.45 32.45 -32.83
N SER A 5 40.54 31.68 -32.22
CA SER A 5 40.85 30.87 -31.03
C SER A 5 39.93 29.65 -30.92
N CYS A 6 40.56 28.48 -30.78
CA CYS A 6 39.97 27.16 -30.61
C CYS A 6 39.83 26.78 -29.12
N GLY A 7 38.89 25.87 -28.83
CA GLY A 7 38.83 25.05 -27.60
C GLY A 7 37.45 25.12 -26.93
N LYS A 8 36.80 24.05 -26.50
CA LYS A 8 37.15 22.64 -26.28
C LYS A 8 35.82 21.87 -26.30
N LYS A 9 35.74 20.72 -26.99
CA LYS A 9 34.71 19.70 -26.74
C LYS A 9 35.05 19.04 -25.40
N GLY A 10 34.14 19.13 -24.43
CA GLY A 10 34.13 18.28 -23.24
C GLY A 10 33.12 17.16 -23.45
N PRO A 11 33.52 15.89 -23.38
CA PRO A 11 32.63 14.76 -23.29
C PRO A 11 32.44 14.44 -21.81
N ASP A 12 31.31 14.82 -21.23
CA ASP A 12 30.90 14.20 -19.98
C ASP A 12 29.44 13.76 -20.15
N GLY A 13 29.31 12.44 -20.26
CA GLY A 13 28.04 11.77 -20.16
C GLY A 13 27.47 12.07 -18.78
N GLU A 14 26.47 12.94 -18.75
CA GLU A 14 25.47 12.92 -17.71
C GLU A 14 24.87 11.51 -17.74
N LYS A 15 25.36 10.64 -16.85
CA LYS A 15 24.53 9.60 -16.26
C LYS A 15 23.32 10.34 -15.69
N LYS A 16 22.25 10.41 -16.47
CA LYS A 16 20.90 10.57 -15.96
C LYS A 16 20.67 9.38 -15.03
N THR A 17 21.10 9.49 -13.78
CA THR A 17 20.36 8.88 -12.69
C THR A 17 18.99 9.49 -12.80
N ALA A 18 18.08 8.78 -13.47
CA ALA A 18 16.67 9.09 -13.49
C ALA A 18 16.26 9.12 -12.01
N GLN A 19 16.23 10.30 -11.44
CA GLN A 19 15.61 10.55 -10.17
C GLN A 19 14.15 10.17 -10.41
N LYS A 20 13.76 8.94 -10.02
CA LYS A 20 12.36 8.53 -10.09
C LYS A 20 11.58 9.63 -9.40
N SER A 21 10.66 10.23 -10.13
CA SER A 21 9.79 11.26 -9.57
C SER A 21 9.11 10.64 -8.35
N GLU A 22 8.94 11.42 -7.27
CA GLU A 22 8.17 10.94 -6.12
C GLU A 22 6.71 10.59 -6.50
N ASP A 23 6.27 10.94 -7.70
CA ASP A 23 4.96 10.63 -8.26
C ASP A 23 4.96 9.42 -9.21
N ASP A 24 6.10 8.79 -9.49
CA ASP A 24 6.21 7.76 -10.54
C ASP A 24 5.35 6.50 -10.27
N PHE A 25 5.03 6.24 -9.00
CA PHE A 25 4.19 5.12 -8.60
C PHE A 25 2.68 5.46 -8.60
N LEU A 26 2.32 6.73 -8.77
CA LEU A 26 0.91 7.12 -8.87
C LEU A 26 0.38 6.75 -10.26
N ASP A 27 -0.85 6.25 -10.30
CA ASP A 27 -1.55 6.02 -11.56
C ASP A 27 -1.63 7.32 -12.37
N LYS A 28 -1.02 7.27 -13.56
CA LYS A 28 -0.91 8.41 -14.49
C LYS A 28 -2.20 8.62 -15.27
N ASP A 29 -3.04 7.59 -15.37
CA ASP A 29 -4.28 7.58 -16.12
C ASP A 29 -5.50 7.84 -15.22
N ALA A 30 -5.28 8.05 -13.91
CA ALA A 30 -6.32 8.40 -12.96
C ALA A 30 -7.09 9.66 -13.39
N LYS A 31 -8.41 9.65 -13.18
CA LYS A 31 -9.27 10.77 -13.59
C LYS A 31 -8.89 12.04 -12.82
N PRO A 32 -9.10 13.25 -13.39
CA PRO A 32 -8.73 14.50 -12.73
C PRO A 32 -9.32 14.68 -11.33
N ASP A 33 -10.55 14.20 -11.11
CA ASP A 33 -11.26 14.24 -9.84
C ASP A 33 -10.81 13.16 -8.84
N GLU A 34 -10.17 12.10 -9.31
CA GLU A 34 -9.56 11.03 -8.51
C GLU A 34 -8.15 11.41 -8.01
N ARG A 35 -7.44 12.28 -8.73
CA ARG A 35 -6.04 12.67 -8.42
C ARG A 35 -5.87 13.18 -6.99
N LYS A 36 -6.87 13.88 -6.44
CA LYS A 36 -6.84 14.36 -5.05
C LYS A 36 -6.72 13.23 -4.03
N TYR A 37 -7.30 12.05 -4.31
CA TYR A 37 -7.23 10.89 -3.42
C TYR A 37 -5.86 10.23 -3.46
N LEU A 38 -5.26 10.13 -4.66
CA LEU A 38 -3.88 9.65 -4.81
C LEU A 38 -2.91 10.53 -4.02
N LEU A 39 -3.03 11.85 -4.15
CA LEU A 39 -2.19 12.81 -3.43
C LEU A 39 -2.40 12.74 -1.91
N ALA A 40 -3.64 12.52 -1.45
CA ALA A 40 -3.94 12.36 -0.02
C ALA A 40 -3.36 11.05 0.57
N ALA A 41 -3.38 9.95 -0.19
CA ALA A 41 -2.85 8.66 0.26
C ALA A 41 -1.34 8.52 0.09
N LYS A 42 -0.73 9.22 -0.88
CA LYS A 42 0.71 9.16 -1.21
C LYS A 42 1.62 9.20 0.03
N PRO A 43 1.48 10.15 0.98
CA PRO A 43 2.35 10.22 2.14
C PRO A 43 2.31 8.96 3.02
N PHE A 44 1.16 8.30 3.11
CA PHE A 44 1.00 7.07 3.88
C PHE A 44 1.79 5.92 3.24
N PHE A 45 1.64 5.72 1.92
CA PHE A 45 2.39 4.69 1.19
C PHE A 45 3.90 4.92 1.26
N ILE A 46 4.35 6.18 1.11
CA ILE A 46 5.77 6.54 1.24
C ILE A 46 6.28 6.25 2.66
N ALA A 47 5.50 6.58 3.69
CA ALA A 47 5.89 6.34 5.08
C ALA A 47 6.02 4.83 5.38
N ILE A 48 5.06 4.01 4.93
CA ILE A 48 5.14 2.55 5.05
C ILE A 48 6.36 2.00 4.31
N ALA A 49 6.56 2.39 3.05
CA ALA A 49 7.69 1.90 2.23
C ALA A 49 9.06 2.26 2.82
N ASN A 50 9.17 3.42 3.47
CA ASN A 50 10.39 3.86 4.14
C ASN A 50 10.48 3.40 5.61
N ARG A 51 9.54 2.55 6.07
CA ARG A 51 9.45 2.06 7.45
C ARG A 51 9.37 3.18 8.50
N LYS A 52 8.84 4.34 8.11
CA LYS A 52 8.54 5.49 8.98
C LYS A 52 7.15 5.32 9.59
N TYR A 53 6.97 4.27 10.38
CA TYR A 53 5.65 3.91 10.93
C TYR A 53 5.01 4.98 11.82
N PRO A 54 5.75 5.77 12.62
CA PRO A 54 5.17 6.91 13.33
C PRO A 54 4.54 7.94 12.37
N ASP A 55 5.19 8.23 11.24
CA ASP A 55 4.68 9.17 10.22
C ASP A 55 3.44 8.60 9.52
N ALA A 56 3.45 7.30 9.21
CA ALA A 56 2.27 6.61 8.67
C ALA A 56 1.09 6.66 9.64
N TYR A 57 1.34 6.38 10.93
CA TYR A 57 0.35 6.44 11.99
C TYR A 57 -0.25 7.85 12.15
N ALA A 58 0.57 8.90 12.00
CA ALA A 58 0.13 10.30 12.06
C ALA A 58 -0.91 10.67 10.98
N LEU A 59 -0.98 9.92 9.89
CA LEU A 59 -1.93 10.11 8.78
C LEU A 59 -3.26 9.35 8.95
N LEU A 60 -3.34 8.47 9.96
CA LEU A 60 -4.56 7.76 10.30
C LEU A 60 -5.62 8.71 10.88
N SER A 61 -6.88 8.46 10.52
CA SER A 61 -8.05 9.08 11.15
C SER A 61 -8.18 8.67 12.62
N THR A 62 -8.95 9.45 13.40
CA THR A 62 -9.29 9.07 14.78
C THR A 62 -10.04 7.73 14.82
N HIS A 63 -10.87 7.47 13.81
CA HIS A 63 -11.53 6.19 13.62
C HIS A 63 -10.52 5.04 13.52
N ALA A 64 -9.60 5.07 12.54
CA ALA A 64 -8.60 4.02 12.36
C ALA A 64 -7.77 3.74 13.62
N ARG A 65 -7.44 4.79 14.40
CA ARG A 65 -6.67 4.66 15.65
C ARG A 65 -7.49 4.08 16.80
N ALA A 66 -8.80 4.33 16.83
CA ALA A 66 -9.67 3.86 17.91
C ALA A 66 -9.71 2.34 17.99
N ARG A 67 -9.60 1.63 16.86
CA ARG A 67 -9.67 0.17 16.82
C ARG A 67 -8.97 -0.41 15.59
N MET A 68 -8.11 -1.41 15.80
CA MET A 68 -7.51 -2.22 14.73
C MET A 68 -7.60 -3.72 15.02
N SER A 69 -7.84 -4.52 13.99
CA SER A 69 -7.74 -5.99 14.05
C SER A 69 -6.34 -6.44 13.61
N PHE A 70 -5.84 -7.53 14.18
CA PHE A 70 -4.59 -8.14 13.70
C PHE A 70 -4.70 -8.58 12.23
N ASN A 71 -5.91 -8.92 11.76
CA ASN A 71 -6.13 -9.30 10.37
C ASN A 71 -5.84 -8.17 9.37
N GLN A 72 -5.85 -6.90 9.81
CA GLN A 72 -5.45 -5.78 8.95
C GLN A 72 -3.97 -5.82 8.60
N PHE A 73 -3.13 -6.44 9.45
CA PHE A 73 -1.69 -6.55 9.28
C PHE A 73 -1.30 -7.89 8.66
N THR A 74 -1.85 -8.97 9.19
CA THR A 74 -1.60 -10.34 8.70
C THR A 74 -2.91 -11.13 8.86
N PRO A 75 -3.76 -11.16 7.82
CA PRO A 75 -5.02 -11.89 7.88
C PRO A 75 -4.76 -13.38 8.07
N ALA A 76 -5.47 -14.00 9.02
CA ALA A 76 -5.38 -15.43 9.22
C ALA A 76 -6.05 -16.19 8.07
N GLU A 77 -5.42 -17.29 7.63
CA GLU A 77 -5.99 -18.18 6.61
C GLU A 77 -7.15 -19.03 7.19
N GLU A 78 -7.02 -19.44 8.45
CA GLU A 78 -8.06 -20.20 9.14
C GLU A 78 -9.19 -19.31 9.64
N GLN A 79 -10.42 -19.62 9.25
CA GLN A 79 -11.62 -18.85 9.59
C GLN A 79 -11.80 -18.65 11.11
N ALA A 80 -11.50 -19.67 11.92
CA ALA A 80 -11.64 -19.59 13.38
C ALA A 80 -10.68 -18.57 13.99
N THR A 81 -9.41 -18.61 13.57
CA THR A 81 -8.36 -17.67 13.97
C THR A 81 -8.67 -16.25 13.47
N PHE A 82 -9.16 -16.13 12.24
CA PHE A 82 -9.62 -14.86 11.68
C PHE A 82 -10.71 -14.22 12.55
N GLN A 83 -11.76 -14.99 12.90
CA GLN A 83 -12.85 -14.51 13.76
C GLN A 83 -12.37 -14.17 15.17
N GLN A 84 -11.41 -14.92 15.72
CA GLN A 84 -10.82 -14.63 17.01
C GLN A 84 -10.11 -13.27 17.00
N TYR A 85 -9.34 -12.96 15.95
CA TYR A 85 -8.67 -11.67 15.82
C TYR A 85 -9.67 -10.51 15.63
N GLU A 86 -10.74 -10.70 14.85
CA GLU A 86 -11.79 -9.69 14.72
C GLU A 86 -12.52 -9.40 16.05
N SER A 87 -12.71 -10.45 16.86
CA SER A 87 -13.40 -10.36 18.15
C SER A 87 -12.54 -9.74 19.25
N ASN A 88 -11.21 -9.76 19.10
CA ASN A 88 -10.25 -9.24 20.08
C ASN A 88 -9.36 -8.16 19.46
N PRO A 89 -9.94 -7.00 19.07
CA PRO A 89 -9.18 -5.93 18.45
C PRO A 89 -8.23 -5.25 19.44
N TYR A 90 -7.22 -4.59 18.91
CA TYR A 90 -6.51 -3.54 19.63
C TYR A 90 -7.40 -2.30 19.68
N THR A 91 -7.48 -1.65 20.85
CA THR A 91 -8.25 -0.42 21.05
C THR A 91 -7.34 0.73 21.45
N ASN A 92 -7.67 1.95 21.00
CA ASN A 92 -6.86 3.15 21.22
C ASN A 92 -5.38 2.93 20.87
N VAL A 93 -5.14 2.36 19.68
CA VAL A 93 -3.83 1.92 19.21
C VAL A 93 -2.87 3.10 19.22
N THR A 94 -1.71 2.97 19.86
CA THR A 94 -0.67 4.02 19.84
C THR A 94 0.26 3.91 18.62
N ALA A 95 1.09 4.92 18.40
CA ALA A 95 2.10 4.86 17.34
C ALA A 95 3.09 3.71 17.54
N GLU A 96 3.48 3.42 18.79
CA GLU A 96 4.37 2.32 19.15
C GLU A 96 3.70 0.97 18.90
N GLN A 97 2.43 0.81 19.27
CA GLN A 97 1.67 -0.41 19.00
C GLN A 97 1.48 -0.63 17.49
N PHE A 98 1.20 0.43 16.73
CA PHE A 98 1.13 0.35 15.28
C PHE A 98 2.48 -0.09 14.68
N ALA A 99 3.58 0.52 15.10
CA ALA A 99 4.92 0.14 14.65
C ALA A 99 5.29 -1.30 15.03
N TYR A 100 4.87 -1.77 16.21
CA TYR A 100 5.02 -3.17 16.62
C TYR A 100 4.22 -4.12 15.72
N LEU A 101 2.97 -3.81 15.40
CA LEU A 101 2.14 -4.61 14.50
C LEU A 101 2.71 -4.66 13.08
N MET A 102 3.34 -3.58 12.61
CA MET A 102 4.06 -3.56 11.33
C MET A 102 5.22 -4.56 11.27
N GLN A 103 5.84 -4.94 12.41
CA GLN A 103 6.88 -5.97 12.42
C GLN A 103 6.35 -7.34 11.96
N TYR A 104 5.07 -7.63 12.22
CA TYR A 104 4.43 -8.86 11.73
C TYR A 104 4.19 -8.81 10.22
N VAL A 105 3.91 -7.62 9.67
CA VAL A 105 3.83 -7.42 8.21
C VAL A 105 5.20 -7.69 7.58
N GLU A 106 6.28 -7.12 8.14
CA GLU A 106 7.64 -7.35 7.64
C GLU A 106 8.04 -8.82 7.74
N ALA A 107 7.75 -9.48 8.86
CA ALA A 107 8.09 -10.88 9.07
C ALA A 107 7.31 -11.84 8.14
N ALA A 108 6.11 -11.45 7.72
CA ALA A 108 5.28 -12.29 6.84
C ALA A 108 5.54 -12.04 5.35
N ARG A 109 6.10 -10.88 4.98
CA ARG A 109 6.05 -10.36 3.59
C ARG A 109 7.35 -9.73 3.09
N GLY A 110 8.39 -9.74 3.92
CA GLY A 110 9.63 -9.01 3.68
C GLY A 110 9.54 -7.53 4.07
N ALA A 111 10.72 -6.92 4.21
CA ALA A 111 10.86 -5.54 4.62
C ALA A 111 10.44 -4.58 3.49
N PRO A 112 9.55 -3.60 3.72
CA PRO A 112 9.17 -2.58 2.75
C PRO A 112 10.39 -1.78 2.26
N ARG A 113 10.42 -1.47 0.95
CA ARG A 113 11.51 -0.71 0.32
C ARG A 113 11.05 0.50 -0.48
N ALA A 114 10.05 0.32 -1.35
CA ALA A 114 9.62 1.39 -2.24
C ALA A 114 8.14 1.23 -2.64
N PRO A 115 7.38 2.32 -2.77
CA PRO A 115 6.09 2.27 -3.43
C PRO A 115 6.27 1.80 -4.88
N LYS A 116 5.46 0.84 -5.30
CA LYS A 116 5.48 0.27 -6.66
C LYS A 116 4.37 0.87 -7.51
N MET A 117 3.15 0.89 -6.97
CA MET A 117 1.96 1.37 -7.65
C MET A 117 0.98 1.92 -6.61
N LEU A 118 0.18 2.91 -6.99
CA LEU A 118 -0.98 3.39 -6.26
C LEU A 118 -2.05 3.88 -7.24
N SER A 119 -3.22 3.27 -7.18
CA SER A 119 -4.39 3.61 -8.00
C SER A 119 -5.64 3.77 -7.15
N VAL A 120 -6.63 4.48 -7.70
CA VAL A 120 -7.97 4.57 -7.11
C VAL A 120 -8.77 3.37 -7.59
N PHE A 121 -9.30 2.58 -6.66
CA PHE A 121 -10.14 1.43 -6.97
C PHE A 121 -11.61 1.83 -7.15
N SER A 122 -12.13 2.68 -6.25
CA SER A 122 -13.50 3.18 -6.36
C SER A 122 -13.69 4.47 -5.56
N THR A 123 -14.46 5.39 -6.15
CA THR A 123 -15.01 6.59 -5.49
C THR A 123 -16.53 6.57 -5.44
N ASP A 124 -17.16 5.46 -5.88
CA ASP A 124 -18.61 5.35 -5.94
C ASP A 124 -19.17 5.25 -4.51
N PRO A 125 -19.98 6.22 -4.06
CA PRO A 125 -20.56 6.18 -2.73
C PRO A 125 -21.42 4.93 -2.49
N ASP A 126 -22.09 4.37 -3.49
CA ASP A 126 -22.91 3.18 -3.30
C ASP A 126 -22.04 1.93 -3.09
N VAL A 127 -20.92 1.81 -3.79
CA VAL A 127 -19.91 0.76 -3.54
C VAL A 127 -19.28 0.92 -2.16
N LEU A 128 -18.82 2.14 -1.82
CA LEU A 128 -18.16 2.42 -0.53
C LEU A 128 -19.09 2.25 0.67
N ASN A 129 -20.41 2.32 0.45
CA ASN A 129 -21.44 2.20 1.49
C ASN A 129 -22.15 0.84 1.52
N ARG A 130 -21.73 -0.15 0.71
CA ARG A 130 -22.41 -1.46 0.57
C ARG A 130 -23.89 -1.32 0.13
N ARG A 131 -24.17 -0.36 -0.76
CA ARG A 131 -25.52 -0.03 -1.25
C ARG A 131 -25.69 -0.20 -2.76
N SER A 132 -24.62 -0.53 -3.49
CA SER A 132 -24.69 -0.74 -4.93
C SER A 132 -25.73 -1.82 -5.25
N ARG A 133 -26.64 -1.47 -6.17
CA ARG A 133 -27.73 -2.33 -6.65
C ARG A 133 -27.38 -3.01 -7.98
N GLU A 134 -26.16 -2.81 -8.47
CA GLU A 134 -25.68 -3.45 -9.68
C GLU A 134 -25.51 -4.96 -9.46
N GLN A 135 -25.50 -5.73 -10.55
CA GLN A 135 -25.45 -7.20 -10.53
C GLN A 135 -24.28 -7.74 -9.69
N PHE A 136 -23.15 -7.02 -9.65
CA PHE A 136 -21.96 -7.38 -8.88
C PHE A 136 -21.65 -6.42 -7.73
N GLY A 137 -22.58 -5.53 -7.37
CA GLY A 137 -22.33 -4.44 -6.42
C GLY A 137 -21.88 -4.89 -5.03
N ALA A 138 -22.35 -6.04 -4.54
CA ALA A 138 -21.89 -6.63 -3.28
C ALA A 138 -20.42 -7.09 -3.35
N MET A 139 -20.03 -7.68 -4.48
CA MET A 139 -18.66 -8.12 -4.75
C MET A 139 -17.73 -6.91 -4.92
N ASP A 140 -18.17 -5.88 -5.64
CA ASP A 140 -17.41 -4.63 -5.80
C ASP A 140 -17.19 -3.93 -4.46
N SER A 141 -18.22 -3.92 -3.61
CA SER A 141 -18.12 -3.39 -2.24
C SER A 141 -17.11 -4.19 -1.41
N MET A 142 -17.16 -5.52 -1.46
CA MET A 142 -16.19 -6.37 -0.78
C MET A 142 -14.76 -6.10 -1.26
N PHE A 143 -14.55 -5.93 -2.57
CA PHE A 143 -13.24 -5.61 -3.11
C PHE A 143 -12.77 -4.19 -2.78
N ALA A 144 -13.68 -3.21 -2.72
CA ALA A 144 -13.37 -1.82 -2.44
C ALA A 144 -13.05 -1.59 -0.96
N ILE A 145 -13.90 -2.05 -0.04
CA ILE A 145 -13.79 -1.71 1.38
C ILE A 145 -13.42 -2.90 2.27
N GLY A 146 -13.34 -4.12 1.73
CA GLY A 146 -12.86 -5.30 2.48
C GLY A 146 -13.63 -5.54 3.77
N ALA A 147 -12.89 -5.87 4.82
CA ALA A 147 -13.38 -6.06 6.18
C ALA A 147 -13.56 -4.74 6.95
N MET A 148 -13.63 -3.58 6.26
CA MET A 148 -13.86 -2.29 6.90
C MET A 148 -15.12 -2.36 7.78
N PRO A 149 -15.00 -2.12 9.09
CA PRO A 149 -16.07 -2.36 10.03
C PRO A 149 -17.12 -1.24 10.00
N ASP A 150 -18.34 -1.57 10.42
CA ASP A 150 -19.49 -0.65 10.32
C ASP A 150 -19.44 0.52 11.33
N TRP A 151 -18.60 0.44 12.37
CA TRP A 151 -18.41 1.54 13.32
C TRP A 151 -17.68 2.73 12.70
N ILE A 152 -16.99 2.55 11.57
CA ILE A 152 -16.50 3.67 10.76
C ILE A 152 -17.65 4.12 9.86
N PRO A 153 -18.18 5.34 10.05
CA PRO A 153 -19.40 5.74 9.37
C PRO A 153 -19.27 5.68 7.85
N ALA A 154 -20.26 5.07 7.20
CA ALA A 154 -20.31 4.95 5.75
C ALA A 154 -20.28 6.35 5.07
N ALA A 155 -21.03 7.30 5.65
CA ALA A 155 -21.17 8.66 5.14
C ALA A 155 -19.88 9.49 5.04
N ILE A 156 -18.80 9.08 5.73
CA ILE A 156 -17.51 9.79 5.67
C ILE A 156 -16.50 9.12 4.73
N ARG A 157 -16.82 7.96 4.14
CA ARG A 157 -15.95 7.27 3.18
C ARG A 157 -15.91 8.06 1.87
N ARG A 158 -14.73 8.19 1.25
CA ARG A 158 -14.53 9.02 0.05
C ARG A 158 -13.87 8.29 -1.10
N ALA A 159 -12.92 7.41 -0.82
CA ALA A 159 -12.24 6.63 -1.84
C ALA A 159 -11.67 5.34 -1.28
N SER A 160 -11.69 4.29 -2.08
CA SER A 160 -10.87 3.10 -1.90
C SER A 160 -9.68 3.17 -2.86
N LEU A 161 -8.49 2.89 -2.36
CA LEU A 161 -7.25 2.87 -3.10
C LEU A 161 -6.54 1.53 -2.91
N ARG A 162 -5.84 1.12 -3.96
CA ARG A 162 -4.96 -0.05 -3.94
C ARG A 162 -3.57 0.40 -4.32
N GLY A 163 -2.59 -0.07 -3.58
CA GLY A 163 -1.22 0.07 -3.98
C GLY A 163 -0.40 -1.16 -3.67
N GLN A 164 0.77 -1.18 -4.28
CA GLN A 164 1.78 -2.22 -4.11
C GLN A 164 3.02 -1.58 -3.50
N ILE A 165 3.68 -2.31 -2.60
CA ILE A 165 4.95 -1.90 -2.00
C ILE A 165 5.95 -3.01 -2.26
N HIS A 166 7.04 -2.68 -2.97
CA HIS A 166 8.16 -3.59 -3.15
C HIS A 166 8.73 -3.97 -1.79
N THR A 167 9.06 -5.24 -1.63
CA THR A 167 9.70 -5.76 -0.44
C THR A 167 11.05 -6.37 -0.72
N GLU A 168 11.85 -6.46 0.32
CA GLU A 168 13.06 -7.27 0.33
C GLU A 168 12.82 -8.47 1.24
N LEU A 169 12.88 -9.67 0.65
CA LEU A 169 12.81 -10.91 1.40
C LEU A 169 14.11 -11.17 2.15
N SER A 170 14.00 -11.63 3.39
CA SER A 170 15.12 -12.13 4.19
C SER A 170 15.77 -13.36 3.54
N PRO A 171 17.00 -13.73 3.92
CA PRO A 171 17.65 -14.95 3.41
C PRO A 171 16.78 -16.20 3.58
N GLN A 172 16.12 -16.35 4.74
CA GLN A 172 15.25 -17.49 5.03
C GLN A 172 14.00 -17.50 4.15
N GLU A 173 13.40 -16.33 3.91
CA GLU A 173 12.24 -16.21 3.01
C GLU A 173 12.63 -16.52 1.56
N LEU A 174 13.79 -16.06 1.10
CA LEU A 174 14.31 -16.38 -0.23
C LEU A 174 14.55 -17.87 -0.42
N GLU A 175 15.15 -18.54 0.58
CA GLU A 175 15.32 -19.99 0.56
C GLU A 175 13.98 -20.71 0.46
N ARG A 176 12.98 -20.27 1.24
CA ARG A 176 11.62 -20.83 1.19
C ARG A 176 10.98 -20.65 -0.19
N VAL A 177 11.02 -19.45 -0.76
CA VAL A 177 10.43 -19.16 -2.08
C VAL A 177 11.17 -19.93 -3.17
N ALA A 178 12.50 -19.98 -3.15
CA ALA A 178 13.29 -20.74 -4.10
C ALA A 178 12.95 -22.24 -4.05
N ALA A 179 12.83 -22.82 -2.85
CA ALA A 179 12.42 -24.20 -2.66
C ALA A 179 11.00 -24.48 -3.19
N GLN A 180 10.04 -23.58 -2.94
CA GLN A 180 8.66 -23.69 -3.46
C GLN A 180 8.61 -23.65 -4.99
N GLN A 181 9.49 -22.87 -5.62
CA GLN A 181 9.59 -22.76 -7.07
C GLN A 181 10.52 -23.81 -7.71
N GLY A 182 11.18 -24.65 -6.91
CA GLY A 182 12.11 -25.67 -7.40
C GLY A 182 13.39 -25.10 -8.03
N VAL A 183 13.82 -23.91 -7.62
CA VAL A 183 15.01 -23.22 -8.14
C VAL A 183 16.02 -22.93 -7.02
N THR A 184 17.24 -22.51 -7.39
CA THR A 184 18.21 -21.99 -6.40
C THR A 184 17.91 -20.53 -6.07
N VAL A 185 18.35 -20.06 -4.90
CA VAL A 185 18.24 -18.62 -4.54
C VAL A 185 18.96 -17.73 -5.57
N GLU A 186 20.08 -18.20 -6.13
CA GLU A 186 20.79 -17.46 -7.17
C GLU A 186 19.98 -17.37 -8.47
N ALA A 187 19.34 -18.45 -8.89
CA ALA A 187 18.46 -18.45 -10.07
C ALA A 187 17.23 -17.56 -9.84
N LEU A 188 16.61 -17.64 -8.65
CA LEU A 188 15.47 -16.80 -8.28
C LEU A 188 15.81 -15.31 -8.38
N ARG A 189 16.95 -14.88 -7.83
CA ARG A 189 17.40 -13.47 -7.87
C ARG A 189 17.74 -12.96 -9.27
N LYS A 190 18.06 -13.85 -10.20
CA LYS A 190 18.35 -13.50 -11.60
C LYS A 190 17.09 -13.51 -12.48
N SER A 191 15.97 -14.01 -11.96
CA SER A 191 14.71 -14.00 -12.69
C SER A 191 14.19 -12.58 -12.81
N GLU A 192 13.84 -12.16 -14.03
CA GLU A 192 13.19 -10.87 -14.28
C GLU A 192 11.78 -10.84 -13.68
N ASP A 193 11.15 -12.00 -13.52
CA ASP A 193 9.81 -12.14 -12.92
C ASP A 193 9.85 -12.13 -11.38
N PHE A 194 11.04 -12.18 -10.77
CA PHE A 194 11.18 -12.14 -9.32
C PHE A 194 11.17 -10.69 -8.81
N ASP A 195 9.96 -10.18 -8.61
CA ASP A 195 9.70 -8.86 -8.05
C ASP A 195 8.77 -8.95 -6.82
N PRO A 196 9.30 -9.23 -5.63
CA PRO A 196 8.48 -9.39 -4.43
C PRO A 196 7.84 -8.07 -3.99
N TYR A 197 6.54 -8.14 -3.69
CA TYR A 197 5.75 -7.03 -3.17
C TYR A 197 4.63 -7.55 -2.26
N PHE A 198 4.00 -6.64 -1.51
CA PHE A 198 2.67 -6.89 -0.95
C PHE A 198 1.69 -5.80 -1.37
N ASN A 199 0.41 -6.12 -1.28
CA ASN A 199 -0.66 -5.16 -1.51
C ASN A 199 -1.01 -4.42 -0.22
N LEU A 200 -1.33 -3.15 -0.37
CA LEU A 200 -1.89 -2.31 0.66
C LEU A 200 -3.17 -1.67 0.12
N LYS A 201 -4.30 -2.05 0.72
CA LYS A 201 -5.60 -1.40 0.51
C LYS A 201 -5.75 -0.29 1.53
N VAL A 202 -6.21 0.88 1.07
CA VAL A 202 -6.49 2.05 1.92
C VAL A 202 -7.86 2.59 1.59
N ILE A 203 -8.65 2.89 2.62
CA ILE A 203 -9.92 3.61 2.46
C ILE A 203 -9.70 5.00 3.06
N LEU A 204 -9.87 6.02 2.25
CA LEU A 204 -9.87 7.41 2.71
C LEU A 204 -11.24 7.79 3.25
N VAL A 205 -11.21 8.45 4.40
CA VAL A 205 -12.37 9.08 5.03
C VAL A 205 -12.15 10.58 5.16
N GLU A 206 -13.24 11.33 5.18
CA GLU A 206 -13.23 12.76 5.48
C GLU A 206 -13.46 12.99 6.97
N GLU A 207 -12.49 13.61 7.62
CA GLU A 207 -12.55 13.95 9.04
C GLU A 207 -12.13 15.42 9.20
N ASN A 208 -13.04 16.25 9.70
CA ASN A 208 -12.83 17.70 9.87
C ASN A 208 -12.37 18.40 8.58
N GLY A 209 -12.96 18.02 7.44
CA GLY A 209 -12.64 18.59 6.12
C GLY A 209 -11.32 18.11 5.51
N LEU A 210 -10.63 17.16 6.15
CA LEU A 210 -9.38 16.57 5.65
C LEU A 210 -9.58 15.11 5.27
N LEU A 211 -8.95 14.70 4.17
CA LEU A 211 -8.86 13.28 3.79
C LEU A 211 -7.79 12.61 4.67
N LYS A 212 -8.18 11.53 5.35
CA LYS A 212 -7.30 10.71 6.19
C LYS A 212 -7.49 9.24 5.89
N VAL A 213 -6.52 8.41 6.29
CA VAL A 213 -6.67 6.96 6.22
C VAL A 213 -7.68 6.50 7.27
N GLY A 214 -8.86 6.11 6.81
CA GLY A 214 -9.97 5.61 7.63
C GLY A 214 -9.81 4.15 7.99
N TYR A 215 -9.27 3.37 7.07
CA TYR A 215 -9.07 1.94 7.22
C TYR A 215 -7.96 1.49 6.26
N PHE A 216 -7.28 0.39 6.60
CA PHE A 216 -6.27 -0.22 5.76
C PHE A 216 -6.25 -1.75 5.94
N GLU A 217 -5.77 -2.44 4.91
CA GLU A 217 -5.48 -3.87 4.95
C GLU A 217 -4.20 -4.14 4.16
N PHE A 218 -3.25 -4.83 4.78
CA PHE A 218 -2.14 -5.44 4.07
C PHE A 218 -2.62 -6.79 3.53
N LEU A 219 -2.49 -7.03 2.22
CA LEU A 219 -2.88 -8.29 1.57
C LEU A 219 -1.70 -8.96 0.85
N LEU A 220 -1.73 -10.28 0.75
CA LEU A 220 -0.80 -11.02 -0.11
C LEU A 220 -1.05 -10.65 -1.58
N PRO A 221 -0.07 -10.87 -2.47
CA PRO A 221 -0.33 -10.90 -3.90
C PRO A 221 -1.49 -11.85 -4.22
N SER A 222 -2.41 -11.39 -5.06
CA SER A 222 -3.58 -12.14 -5.51
C SER A 222 -3.45 -12.49 -6.99
N MET A 223 -4.18 -13.50 -7.46
CA MET A 223 -4.23 -13.84 -8.89
C MET A 223 -4.85 -12.73 -9.77
N MET A 224 -5.42 -11.68 -9.16
CA MET A 224 -6.02 -10.56 -9.86
C MET A 224 -5.14 -9.29 -9.83
N ASP A 225 -3.89 -9.41 -9.39
CA ASP A 225 -2.90 -8.32 -9.40
C ASP A 225 -2.12 -8.24 -10.72
#